data_AF-A0AAJ1LAV0-F1
#
_entry.id   AF-A0AAJ1LAV0-F1
#
_cell.length_a   1.000
_cell.length_b   1.000
_cell.length_c   1.000
_cell.angle_alpha   90.00
_cell.angle_beta   90.00
_cell.angle_gamma   90.00
#
_symmetry.space_group_name_H-M   'P 1'
#
loop_
_entity.id
_entity.type
_entity.pdbx_description
1 polymer ?
#
loop_
_entity_poly.entity_id
_entity_poly.type
_entity_poly.pdbx_seq_one_letter_code
_entity_poly.pdbx_strand_id
1 'polypeptide(L)'
;MRIFQYQGQEEDHYTNILMNILARNDCSLVDDFLKSLIPEPAQKFTFKQLKINTRVKYCPQEEKEYEYIIGIAPYKKAIDNRNKYEDNSGSIPDAWICGNNFNLLFEFKIRGVLDEAQIAAHQKLLGENVKIIRLTWTDVISALKKIHTPKDSISYYLLNEFLYVTDNFKSKRRSSGMPTQIISNINKEDECHFIITGSKRLKVYTVEIMMNGKKEILHSNLKGIQEARSWVANYVHTQHKQLPILFEGMNTEISDYCVVPGRAEKNNQWNQWRLGGFINI
;
A
#
# COMPACT_ATOMS: atom_id res chain seq x y z
N MET A 1 -7.80 15.24 -22.97
CA MET A 1 -6.34 15.17 -22.70
C MET A 1 -6.15 15.47 -21.22
N ARG A 2 -5.57 14.56 -20.43
CA ARG A 2 -5.43 14.72 -18.97
C ARG A 2 -4.05 15.28 -18.65
N ILE A 3 -3.98 16.32 -17.82
CA ILE A 3 -2.77 17.13 -17.65
C ILE A 3 -1.75 16.54 -16.65
N PHE A 4 -2.14 15.55 -15.84
CA PHE A 4 -1.31 14.99 -14.76
C PHE A 4 -0.93 13.51 -14.95
N GLN A 5 -1.10 12.96 -16.16
CA GLN A 5 -0.76 11.56 -16.43
C GLN A 5 0.73 11.45 -16.79
N TYR A 6 1.53 10.74 -15.99
CA TYR A 6 2.99 10.65 -16.14
C TYR A 6 3.53 9.20 -16.16
N GLN A 7 4.72 9.01 -16.76
CA GLN A 7 5.35 7.71 -17.06
C GLN A 7 6.74 7.48 -16.37
N GLY A 8 7.13 8.29 -15.37
CA GLY A 8 8.35 8.15 -14.56
C GLY A 8 8.16 8.66 -13.12
N GLN A 9 9.18 8.62 -12.24
CA GLN A 9 9.18 9.02 -10.80
C GLN A 9 7.86 9.62 -10.26
N GLU A 10 6.86 8.75 -10.02
CA GLU A 10 5.47 9.16 -9.72
C GLU A 10 5.36 9.99 -8.43
N GLU A 11 6.23 9.70 -7.45
CA GLU A 11 6.24 10.33 -6.12
C GLU A 11 6.54 11.81 -6.17
N ASP A 12 7.72 12.15 -6.69
CA ASP A 12 8.15 13.53 -6.86
C ASP A 12 7.14 14.32 -7.72
N HIS A 13 6.55 13.67 -8.74
CA HIS A 13 5.57 14.31 -9.61
C HIS A 13 4.29 14.71 -8.86
N TYR A 14 3.64 13.78 -8.14
CA TYR A 14 2.38 14.09 -7.47
C TYR A 14 2.57 14.95 -6.22
N THR A 15 3.69 14.82 -5.52
CA THR A 15 4.09 15.78 -4.48
C THR A 15 4.16 17.19 -5.06
N ASN A 16 4.89 17.36 -6.17
CA ASN A 16 5.02 18.67 -6.80
C ASN A 16 3.68 19.23 -7.27
N ILE A 17 2.80 18.40 -7.84
CA ILE A 17 1.47 18.85 -8.26
C ILE A 17 0.66 19.33 -7.04
N LEU A 18 0.58 18.51 -5.98
CA LEU A 18 -0.18 18.87 -4.78
C LEU A 18 0.33 20.17 -4.16
N MET A 19 1.65 20.29 -3.97
CA MET A 19 2.27 21.47 -3.39
C MET A 19 2.06 22.71 -4.26
N ASN A 20 2.15 22.58 -5.59
CA ASN A 20 1.83 23.68 -6.50
C ASN A 20 0.37 24.10 -6.42
N ILE A 21 -0.57 23.16 -6.34
CA ILE A 21 -2.00 23.48 -6.15
C ILE A 21 -2.21 24.26 -4.86
N LEU A 22 -1.62 23.80 -3.75
CA LEU A 22 -1.74 24.46 -2.45
C LEU A 22 -1.05 25.83 -2.42
N ALA A 23 0.03 26.03 -3.18
CA ALA A 23 0.78 27.29 -3.23
C ALA A 23 0.07 28.40 -4.02
N ARG A 24 -0.89 28.05 -4.88
CA ARG A 24 -1.61 29.03 -5.71
C ARG A 24 -2.36 30.07 -4.88
N ASN A 25 -2.52 31.25 -5.48
CA ASN A 25 -3.27 32.36 -4.90
C ASN A 25 -2.82 32.62 -3.45
N ASP A 26 -1.52 32.87 -3.29
CA ASP A 26 -0.87 33.16 -2.00
C ASP A 26 -1.19 32.14 -0.90
N CYS A 27 -1.14 30.85 -1.25
CA CYS A 27 -1.41 29.74 -0.34
C CYS A 27 -2.83 29.74 0.27
N SER A 28 -3.81 30.35 -0.39
CA SER A 28 -5.19 30.48 0.12
C SER A 28 -5.86 29.16 0.53
N LEU A 29 -5.43 28.03 -0.02
CA LEU A 29 -6.00 26.71 0.29
C LEU A 29 -5.36 26.02 1.51
N VAL A 30 -4.22 26.52 1.98
CA VAL A 30 -3.40 25.83 3.00
C VAL A 30 -4.09 25.79 4.36
N ASP A 31 -4.79 26.85 4.76
CA ASP A 31 -5.50 26.89 6.04
C ASP A 31 -6.57 25.79 6.10
N ASP A 32 -7.51 25.80 5.14
CA ASP A 32 -8.55 24.77 5.01
C ASP A 32 -7.97 23.36 4.92
N PHE A 33 -6.90 23.19 4.13
CA PHE A 33 -6.23 21.91 3.97
C PHE A 33 -5.66 21.40 5.30
N LEU A 34 -4.88 22.22 6.01
CA LEU A 34 -4.20 21.80 7.24
C LEU A 34 -5.18 21.65 8.41
N LYS A 35 -6.19 22.52 8.54
CA LYS A 35 -7.27 22.35 9.52
C LYS A 35 -8.06 21.07 9.30
N SER A 36 -8.21 20.64 8.04
CA SER A 36 -8.86 19.36 7.77
C SER A 36 -7.93 18.15 7.92
N LEU A 37 -6.63 18.30 7.64
CA LEU A 37 -5.66 17.20 7.65
C LEU A 37 -5.18 16.86 9.06
N ILE A 38 -4.88 17.89 9.87
CA ILE A 38 -4.33 17.80 11.21
C ILE A 38 -5.05 18.79 12.14
N PRO A 39 -6.36 18.59 12.41
CA PRO A 39 -7.20 19.58 13.09
C PRO A 39 -6.66 20.03 14.44
N GLU A 40 -6.21 19.08 15.27
CA GLU A 40 -5.71 19.34 16.62
C GLU A 40 -4.44 20.23 16.63
N PRO A 41 -3.36 19.92 15.87
CA PRO A 41 -2.25 20.86 15.71
C PRO A 41 -2.64 22.18 15.05
N ALA A 42 -3.44 22.13 13.96
CA ALA A 42 -3.70 23.28 13.10
C ALA A 42 -4.46 24.41 13.80
N GLN A 43 -5.20 24.13 14.87
CA GLN A 43 -5.85 25.17 15.69
C GLN A 43 -4.86 26.17 16.31
N LYS A 44 -3.60 25.77 16.50
CA LYS A 44 -2.56 26.61 17.11
C LYS A 44 -1.74 27.40 16.08
N PHE A 45 -1.98 27.15 14.80
CA PHE A 45 -1.20 27.72 13.72
C PHE A 45 -1.68 29.13 13.36
N THR A 46 -0.71 30.01 13.10
CA THR A 46 -0.93 31.34 12.56
C THR A 46 -0.64 31.31 11.06
N PHE A 47 -1.69 31.20 10.25
CA PHE A 47 -1.64 31.12 8.78
C PHE A 47 -1.36 32.48 8.12
N LYS A 48 -0.24 33.11 8.50
CA LYS A 48 0.32 34.31 7.87
C LYS A 48 1.69 33.99 7.29
N GLN A 49 2.10 34.73 6.27
CA GLN A 49 3.41 34.58 5.61
C GLN A 49 3.66 33.13 5.13
N LEU A 50 2.60 32.51 4.60
CA LEU A 50 2.64 31.14 4.15
C LEU A 50 3.63 30.97 2.99
N LYS A 51 4.47 29.95 3.08
CA LYS A 51 5.44 29.60 2.04
C LYS A 51 5.49 28.10 1.87
N ILE A 52 5.36 27.63 0.63
CA ILE A 52 5.55 26.23 0.26
C ILE A 52 6.84 26.11 -0.54
N ASN A 53 7.66 25.11 -0.21
CA ASN A 53 8.89 24.82 -0.95
C ASN A 53 8.98 23.31 -1.15
N THR A 54 9.37 22.87 -2.34
CA THR A 54 9.59 21.44 -2.64
C THR A 54 11.07 21.17 -2.82
N ARG A 55 11.52 19.97 -2.41
CA ARG A 55 12.91 19.51 -2.62
C ARG A 55 14.00 20.43 -2.08
N VAL A 56 13.72 21.12 -0.97
CA VAL A 56 14.71 21.95 -0.26
C VAL A 56 15.19 21.19 0.97
N LYS A 57 16.52 21.01 1.08
CA LYS A 57 17.11 20.21 2.17
C LYS A 57 16.91 20.86 3.53
N TYR A 58 17.15 22.17 3.65
CA TYR A 58 17.07 22.89 4.91
C TYR A 58 15.74 23.61 5.06
N CYS A 59 15.26 23.74 6.30
CA CYS A 59 14.06 24.51 6.57
C CYS A 59 14.24 25.93 6.01
N PRO A 60 13.34 26.42 5.15
CA PRO A 60 13.49 27.72 4.51
C PRO A 60 13.17 28.90 5.45
N GLN A 61 12.84 28.63 6.72
CA GLN A 61 12.57 29.61 7.77
C GLN A 61 13.31 29.22 9.06
N GLU A 62 13.46 30.18 9.98
CA GLU A 62 13.99 29.94 11.33
C GLU A 62 13.08 29.00 12.13
N GLU A 63 13.63 28.42 13.21
CA GLU A 63 12.91 27.56 14.14
C GLU A 63 11.67 28.27 14.69
N LYS A 64 10.55 27.55 14.73
CA LYS A 64 9.24 28.05 15.16
C LYS A 64 8.73 27.28 16.38
N GLU A 65 7.70 27.82 17.01
CA GLU A 65 7.02 27.18 18.15
C GLU A 65 6.45 25.79 17.79
N TYR A 66 6.01 25.63 16.54
CA TYR A 66 5.31 24.44 16.06
C TYR A 66 6.06 23.75 14.92
N GLU A 67 6.88 22.77 15.28
CA GLU A 67 7.70 21.99 14.34
C GLU A 67 7.15 20.56 14.18
N TYR A 68 6.76 20.20 12.96
CA TYR A 68 6.19 18.88 12.68
C TYR A 68 6.78 18.23 11.43
N ILE A 69 6.96 16.91 11.50
CA ILE A 69 7.17 16.05 10.34
C ILE A 69 5.86 15.32 10.06
N ILE A 70 5.34 15.48 8.84
CA ILE A 70 4.12 14.85 8.36
C ILE A 70 4.52 13.78 7.35
N GLY A 71 4.53 12.53 7.81
CA GLY A 71 4.78 11.37 6.96
C GLY A 71 3.48 10.83 6.37
N ILE A 72 3.40 10.75 5.05
CA ILE A 72 2.20 10.28 4.33
C ILE A 72 2.54 9.02 3.54
N ALA A 73 1.90 7.90 3.87
CA ALA A 73 2.13 6.62 3.18
C ALA A 73 0.83 5.86 2.97
N PRO A 74 0.81 4.76 2.19
CA PRO A 74 -0.43 4.00 1.98
C PRO A 74 -1.01 3.41 3.28
N TYR A 75 -0.17 3.18 4.30
CA TYR A 75 -0.57 2.55 5.56
C TYR A 75 0.14 3.18 6.77
N LYS A 76 -0.61 3.53 7.82
CA LYS A 76 -0.05 4.16 9.05
C LYS A 76 0.99 3.31 9.79
N LYS A 77 0.86 1.98 9.74
CA LYS A 77 1.72 1.02 10.46
C LYS A 77 2.90 0.50 9.65
N ALA A 78 3.04 0.91 8.40
CA ALA A 78 4.05 0.35 7.54
C ALA A 78 5.32 1.21 7.66
N ILE A 79 6.24 0.70 8.46
CA ILE A 79 7.55 1.26 8.74
C ILE A 79 8.59 0.21 8.33
N ASP A 80 9.63 0.61 7.60
CA ASP A 80 10.82 -0.25 7.43
C ASP A 80 11.90 0.15 8.44
N ASN A 81 12.36 -0.83 9.21
CA ASN A 81 13.47 -0.66 10.16
C ASN A 81 14.76 -1.34 9.66
N ARG A 82 14.74 -1.97 8.47
CA ARG A 82 15.90 -2.72 7.97
C ARG A 82 17.14 -1.85 7.75
N ASN A 83 16.95 -0.55 7.52
CA ASN A 83 18.02 0.38 7.16
C ASN A 83 18.38 1.35 8.30
N LYS A 84 18.08 1.01 9.57
CA LYS A 84 18.37 1.87 10.74
C LYS A 84 19.85 2.29 10.87
N TYR A 85 20.76 1.57 10.21
CA TYR A 85 22.21 1.82 10.23
C TYR A 85 22.73 2.45 8.93
N GLU A 86 21.89 2.69 7.91
CA GLU A 86 22.30 3.42 6.71
C GLU A 86 22.38 4.92 7.00
N ASP A 87 23.45 5.56 6.53
CA ASP A 87 23.62 7.00 6.64
C ASP A 87 22.70 7.72 5.64
N ASN A 88 21.55 8.15 6.13
CA ASN A 88 20.57 8.95 5.39
C ASN A 88 20.74 10.46 5.60
N SER A 89 21.91 10.95 6.05
CA SER A 89 22.18 12.40 6.21
C SER A 89 22.05 13.22 4.92
N GLY A 90 22.09 12.56 3.77
CA GLY A 90 21.83 13.14 2.45
C GLY A 90 20.35 13.33 2.10
N SER A 91 19.43 12.79 2.90
CA SER A 91 18.00 12.84 2.64
C SER A 91 17.48 14.28 2.50
N ILE A 92 16.63 14.50 1.50
CA ILE A 92 15.99 15.79 1.21
C ILE A 92 14.49 15.60 1.42
N PRO A 93 13.82 16.45 2.22
CA PRO A 93 12.38 16.42 2.33
C PRO A 93 11.67 16.63 1.00
N ASP A 94 10.54 15.97 0.83
CA ASP A 94 9.73 16.15 -0.36
C ASP A 94 9.15 17.56 -0.45
N ALA A 95 8.64 18.08 0.68
CA ALA A 95 8.11 19.43 0.74
C ALA A 95 8.13 20.06 2.14
N TRP A 96 7.98 21.38 2.15
CA TRP A 96 7.83 22.24 3.31
C TRP A 96 6.58 23.08 3.18
N ILE A 97 5.80 23.21 4.24
CA ILE A 97 4.78 24.26 4.41
C ILE A 97 5.11 25.04 5.67
N CYS A 98 5.49 26.30 5.50
CA CYS A 98 5.87 27.19 6.60
C CYS A 98 4.84 28.30 6.76
N GLY A 99 4.57 28.69 7.99
CA GLY A 99 3.77 29.86 8.35
C GLY A 99 4.42 30.64 9.47
N ASN A 100 3.74 31.66 9.99
CA ASN A 100 4.33 32.61 10.93
C ASN A 100 4.93 31.97 12.18
N ASN A 101 4.24 30.99 12.78
CA ASN A 101 4.65 30.30 14.01
C ASN A 101 4.80 28.78 13.85
N PHE A 102 4.82 28.25 12.62
CA PHE A 102 4.91 26.82 12.39
C PHE A 102 5.73 26.47 11.14
N ASN A 103 6.35 25.31 11.17
CA ASN A 103 7.07 24.70 10.05
C ASN A 103 6.66 23.23 9.96
N LEU A 104 6.21 22.83 8.78
CA LEU A 104 5.80 21.45 8.50
C LEU A 104 6.70 20.88 7.40
N LEU A 105 7.39 19.80 7.71
CA LEU A 105 8.14 19.00 6.75
C LEU A 105 7.26 17.84 6.30
N PHE A 106 7.06 17.68 5.00
CA PHE A 106 6.31 16.57 4.44
C PHE A 106 7.24 15.54 3.79
N GLU A 107 6.95 14.27 4.05
CA GLU A 107 7.56 13.12 3.41
C GLU A 107 6.44 12.22 2.87
N PHE A 108 6.42 11.99 1.56
CA PHE A 108 5.39 11.24 0.88
C PHE A 108 5.92 9.89 0.42
N LYS A 109 5.05 8.87 0.50
CA LYS A 109 5.22 7.59 -0.16
C LYS A 109 3.94 7.24 -0.87
N ILE A 110 3.95 7.17 -2.20
CA ILE A 110 2.76 6.68 -2.94
C ILE A 110 2.66 5.16 -2.82
N ARG A 111 3.82 4.49 -2.78
CA ARG A 111 3.93 3.04 -2.65
C ARG A 111 4.97 2.73 -1.57
N GLY A 112 4.79 1.62 -0.87
CA GLY A 112 5.73 1.21 0.17
C GLY A 112 5.41 1.80 1.52
N VAL A 113 6.46 2.16 2.25
CA VAL A 113 6.47 2.44 3.70
C VAL A 113 7.38 3.62 3.98
N LEU A 114 7.15 4.36 5.06
CA LEU A 114 8.09 5.39 5.50
C LEU A 114 9.35 4.71 6.08
N ASP A 115 10.51 5.26 5.75
CA ASP A 115 11.81 4.81 6.28
C ASP A 115 12.15 5.61 7.55
N GLU A 116 12.35 4.92 8.68
CA GLU A 116 12.72 5.56 9.95
C GLU A 116 14.09 6.23 9.90
N ALA A 117 15.04 5.71 9.11
CA ALA A 117 16.32 6.37 8.97
C ALA A 117 16.17 7.72 8.24
N GLN A 118 15.26 7.79 7.27
CA GLN A 118 14.90 9.03 6.59
C GLN A 118 14.19 10.02 7.51
N ILE A 119 13.21 9.56 8.28
CA ILE A 119 12.51 10.39 9.28
C ILE A 119 13.48 10.90 10.35
N ALA A 120 14.39 10.06 10.85
CA ALA A 120 15.40 10.46 11.83
C ALA A 120 16.39 11.48 11.27
N ALA A 121 16.76 11.38 9.99
CA ALA A 121 17.55 12.40 9.32
C ALA A 121 16.80 13.74 9.26
N HIS A 122 15.51 13.71 8.95
CA HIS A 122 14.66 14.89 8.91
C HIS A 122 14.44 15.52 10.28
N GLN A 123 14.37 14.72 11.36
CA GLN A 123 14.27 15.26 12.73
C GLN A 123 15.47 16.14 13.08
N LYS A 124 16.68 15.74 12.66
CA LYS A 124 17.89 16.54 12.87
C LYS A 124 17.86 17.90 12.18
N LEU A 125 17.04 18.07 11.14
CA LEU A 125 16.88 19.35 10.44
C LEU A 125 15.98 20.34 11.18
N LEU A 126 15.04 19.85 11.99
CA LEU A 126 14.04 20.66 12.70
C LEU A 126 14.34 20.86 14.19
N GLY A 127 15.21 20.03 14.77
CA GLY A 127 15.59 20.10 16.18
C GLY A 127 14.94 19.02 17.06
N GLU A 128 15.27 19.02 18.34
CA GLU A 128 14.97 17.91 19.26
C GLU A 128 13.49 17.80 19.64
N ASN A 129 12.71 18.86 19.50
CA ASN A 129 11.30 18.93 19.92
C ASN A 129 10.28 18.63 18.81
N VAL A 130 10.74 18.18 17.64
CA VAL A 130 9.90 17.93 16.48
C VAL A 130 8.90 16.80 16.73
N LYS A 131 7.63 17.02 16.36
CA LYS A 131 6.56 16.02 16.48
C LYS A 131 6.31 15.33 15.14
N ILE A 132 6.24 14.00 15.15
CA ILE A 132 5.94 13.23 13.95
C ILE A 132 4.45 12.89 13.90
N ILE A 133 3.78 13.27 12.81
CA ILE A 133 2.40 12.89 12.49
C ILE A 133 2.43 11.94 11.31
N ARG A 134 1.84 10.75 11.46
CA ARG A 134 1.76 9.73 10.40
C ARG A 134 0.34 9.63 9.85
N LEU A 135 0.20 9.92 8.56
CA LEU A 135 -1.06 9.97 7.84
C LEU A 135 -1.06 9.03 6.63
N THR A 136 -2.24 8.87 6.04
CA THR A 136 -2.44 8.12 4.81
C THR A 136 -2.87 9.02 3.67
N TRP A 137 -2.73 8.54 2.43
CA TRP A 137 -3.33 9.20 1.27
C TRP A 137 -4.84 9.35 1.40
N THR A 138 -5.53 8.44 2.10
CA THR A 138 -6.96 8.60 2.42
C THR A 138 -7.22 9.83 3.28
N ASP A 139 -6.34 10.12 4.25
CA ASP A 139 -6.45 11.32 5.09
C ASP A 139 -6.25 12.58 4.23
N VAL A 140 -5.26 12.59 3.33
CA VAL A 140 -5.02 13.71 2.37
C VAL A 140 -6.20 13.92 1.44
N ILE A 141 -6.70 12.86 0.80
CA ILE A 141 -7.84 12.91 -0.11
C ILE A 141 -9.08 13.44 0.61
N SER A 142 -9.33 12.98 1.84
CA SER A 142 -10.43 13.46 2.67
C SER A 142 -10.28 14.95 3.00
N ALA A 143 -9.06 15.41 3.32
CA ALA A 143 -8.79 16.81 3.57
C ALA A 143 -9.01 17.69 2.34
N LEU A 144 -8.49 17.28 1.18
CA LEU A 144 -8.67 17.98 -0.08
C LEU A 144 -10.14 18.12 -0.48
N LYS A 145 -10.95 17.07 -0.27
CA LYS A 145 -12.40 17.09 -0.55
C LYS A 145 -13.20 18.06 0.32
N LYS A 146 -12.64 18.49 1.46
CA LYS A 146 -13.29 19.43 2.39
C LYS A 146 -12.92 20.89 2.15
N ILE A 147 -11.96 21.17 1.26
CA ILE A 147 -11.58 22.54 0.91
C ILE A 147 -12.73 23.18 0.13
N HIS A 148 -13.22 24.32 0.64
CA HIS A 148 -14.33 25.03 -0.01
C HIS A 148 -13.76 25.91 -1.13
N THR A 149 -14.06 25.54 -2.38
CA THR A 149 -13.70 26.35 -3.56
C THR A 149 -14.93 26.56 -4.44
N PRO A 150 -15.12 27.76 -5.03
CA PRO A 150 -16.17 27.99 -6.00
C PRO A 150 -16.02 27.05 -7.19
N LYS A 151 -17.11 26.43 -7.67
CA LYS A 151 -17.08 25.40 -8.72
C LYS A 151 -16.44 25.88 -10.03
N ASP A 152 -16.55 27.17 -10.34
CA ASP A 152 -16.01 27.75 -11.57
C ASP A 152 -14.56 28.25 -11.40
N SER A 153 -13.95 28.04 -10.23
CA SER A 153 -12.57 28.47 -9.98
C SER A 153 -11.53 27.50 -10.54
N ILE A 154 -10.39 28.03 -10.95
CA ILE A 154 -9.22 27.22 -11.36
C ILE A 154 -8.80 26.28 -10.22
N SER A 155 -8.89 26.73 -8.97
CA SER A 155 -8.56 25.92 -7.79
C SER A 155 -9.46 24.68 -7.70
N TYR A 156 -10.77 24.83 -7.92
CA TYR A 156 -11.71 23.70 -7.94
C TYR A 156 -11.35 22.70 -9.05
N TYR A 157 -11.06 23.19 -10.26
CA TYR A 157 -10.65 22.33 -11.37
C TYR A 157 -9.37 21.54 -11.04
N LEU A 158 -8.32 22.21 -10.56
CA LEU A 158 -7.04 21.57 -10.25
C LEU A 158 -7.15 20.55 -9.11
N LEU A 159 -7.93 20.87 -8.06
CA LEU A 159 -8.19 19.95 -6.95
C LEU A 159 -8.88 18.68 -7.45
N ASN A 160 -9.89 18.81 -8.31
CA ASN A 160 -10.61 17.65 -8.86
C ASN A 160 -9.73 16.81 -9.79
N GLU A 161 -8.92 17.43 -10.64
CA GLU A 161 -7.97 16.70 -11.49
C GLU A 161 -6.94 15.94 -10.64
N PHE A 162 -6.45 16.53 -9.55
CA PHE A 162 -5.56 15.83 -8.63
C PHE A 162 -6.26 14.66 -7.94
N LEU A 163 -7.45 14.89 -7.39
CA LEU A 163 -8.27 13.86 -6.76
C LEU A 163 -8.54 12.68 -7.70
N TYR A 164 -8.82 12.95 -8.97
CA TYR A 164 -9.04 11.92 -9.98
C TYR A 164 -7.79 11.05 -10.18
N VAL A 165 -6.60 11.66 -10.22
CA VAL A 165 -5.35 10.92 -10.40
C VAL A 165 -4.97 10.09 -9.17
N THR A 166 -5.43 10.46 -7.97
CA THR A 166 -5.19 9.66 -6.76
C THR A 166 -5.79 8.26 -6.83
N ASP A 167 -6.78 8.00 -7.70
CA ASP A 167 -7.29 6.64 -7.95
C ASP A 167 -6.23 5.69 -8.54
N ASN A 168 -5.16 6.26 -9.12
CA ASN A 168 -4.00 5.53 -9.60
C ASN A 168 -2.98 5.22 -8.49
N PHE A 169 -3.15 5.77 -7.27
CA PHE A 169 -2.28 5.51 -6.12
C PHE A 169 -2.61 4.14 -5.51
N LYS A 170 -2.76 3.14 -6.37
CA LYS A 170 -2.88 1.75 -5.95
C LYS A 170 -1.50 1.35 -5.49
N SER A 171 -1.34 1.20 -4.17
CA SER A 171 -0.25 0.41 -3.66
C SER A 171 -0.30 -0.93 -4.42
N LYS A 172 0.83 -1.41 -4.94
CA LYS A 172 0.94 -2.85 -5.14
C LYS A 172 0.66 -3.41 -3.75
N ARG A 173 -0.57 -3.90 -3.53
CA ARG A 173 -0.96 -4.61 -2.30
C ARG A 173 0.26 -5.44 -1.97
N ARG A 174 0.83 -5.31 -0.76
CA ARG A 174 1.68 -6.38 -0.24
C ARG A 174 0.81 -7.60 -0.45
N SER A 175 1.18 -8.46 -1.39
CA SER A 175 0.49 -9.71 -1.54
C SER A 175 0.63 -10.35 -0.16
N SER A 176 -0.46 -10.37 0.61
CA SER A 176 -0.83 -11.62 1.22
C SER A 176 -0.60 -12.61 0.11
N GLY A 177 0.35 -13.54 0.22
CA GLY A 177 0.70 -14.44 -0.89
C GLY A 177 -0.49 -15.21 -1.48
N MET A 178 -1.69 -15.01 -0.95
CA MET A 178 -3.01 -15.25 -1.51
C MET A 178 -3.18 -14.60 -2.90
N PRO A 179 -3.25 -15.42 -3.95
CA PRO A 179 -3.58 -14.98 -5.29
C PRO A 179 -5.01 -14.39 -5.32
N THR A 180 -5.27 -13.39 -6.17
CA THR A 180 -6.61 -12.80 -6.40
C THR A 180 -7.65 -13.80 -6.90
N GLN A 181 -7.20 -15.00 -7.25
CA GLN A 181 -7.96 -16.12 -7.77
C GLN A 181 -8.62 -16.97 -6.67
N ILE A 182 -8.34 -16.70 -5.38
CA ILE A 182 -9.07 -17.32 -4.27
C ILE A 182 -10.46 -16.68 -4.15
N ILE A 183 -11.50 -17.48 -4.27
CA ILE A 183 -12.90 -17.06 -4.25
C ILE A 183 -13.60 -17.33 -2.92
N SER A 184 -13.11 -18.27 -2.10
CA SER A 184 -13.65 -18.56 -0.77
C SER A 184 -12.62 -19.27 0.13
N ASN A 185 -12.94 -19.44 1.42
CA ASN A 185 -12.15 -20.19 2.40
C ASN A 185 -12.99 -21.28 3.08
N ILE A 186 -13.90 -21.90 2.33
CA ILE A 186 -14.84 -22.90 2.87
C ILE A 186 -14.08 -24.18 3.24
N ASN A 187 -14.35 -24.72 4.43
CA ASN A 187 -13.85 -26.03 4.83
C ASN A 187 -14.57 -27.12 4.01
N LYS A 188 -13.78 -27.96 3.34
CA LYS A 188 -14.24 -29.03 2.46
C LYS A 188 -13.57 -30.37 2.83
N GLU A 189 -13.30 -30.57 4.12
CA GLU A 189 -12.59 -31.74 4.66
C GLU A 189 -13.25 -33.08 4.29
N ASP A 190 -14.58 -33.12 4.24
CA ASP A 190 -15.36 -34.32 3.87
C ASP A 190 -15.50 -34.52 2.34
N GLU A 191 -15.04 -33.57 1.53
CA GLU A 191 -15.10 -33.62 0.07
C GLU A 191 -13.71 -33.88 -0.53
N CYS A 192 -13.66 -34.15 -1.84
CA CYS A 192 -12.40 -34.23 -2.55
C CYS A 192 -11.70 -32.87 -2.54
N HIS A 193 -10.50 -32.83 -1.97
CA HIS A 193 -9.69 -31.62 -1.88
C HIS A 193 -8.20 -31.94 -1.98
N PHE A 194 -7.43 -30.92 -2.33
CA PHE A 194 -5.97 -31.02 -2.39
C PHE A 194 -5.35 -30.53 -1.08
N ILE A 195 -4.25 -31.14 -0.66
CA ILE A 195 -3.45 -30.68 0.46
C ILE A 195 -2.13 -30.20 -0.10
N ILE A 196 -1.82 -28.92 0.11
CA ILE A 196 -0.56 -28.32 -0.34
C ILE A 196 0.28 -28.03 0.90
N THR A 197 1.32 -28.84 1.08
CA THR A 197 2.23 -28.72 2.22
C THR A 197 3.51 -28.02 1.77
N GLY A 198 3.84 -26.88 2.38
CA GLY A 198 5.10 -26.19 2.07
C GLY A 198 5.26 -24.84 2.74
N SER A 199 6.43 -24.24 2.59
CA SER A 199 6.67 -22.88 3.08
C SER A 199 7.71 -22.13 2.25
N LYS A 200 7.64 -20.79 2.28
CA LYS A 200 8.63 -19.92 1.64
C LYS A 200 10.05 -20.17 2.14
N ARG A 201 10.21 -20.58 3.41
CA ARG A 201 11.51 -20.90 4.00
C ARG A 201 12.08 -22.20 3.44
N LEU A 202 11.24 -23.22 3.30
CA LEU A 202 11.66 -24.54 2.82
C LEU A 202 11.80 -24.59 1.29
N LYS A 203 11.10 -23.71 0.55
CA LYS A 203 11.07 -23.65 -0.93
C LYS A 203 10.70 -24.97 -1.62
N VAL A 204 10.11 -25.90 -0.87
CA VAL A 204 9.65 -27.19 -1.34
C VAL A 204 8.17 -27.30 -0.96
N TYR A 205 7.36 -27.61 -1.97
CA TYR A 205 5.93 -27.81 -1.86
C TYR A 205 5.57 -29.22 -2.36
N THR A 206 4.71 -29.88 -1.59
CA THR A 206 4.15 -31.19 -1.91
C THR A 206 2.65 -31.03 -2.12
N VAL A 207 2.12 -31.71 -3.13
CA VAL A 207 0.69 -31.77 -3.44
C VAL A 207 0.20 -33.18 -3.17
N GLU A 208 -0.82 -33.28 -2.35
CA GLU A 208 -1.50 -34.51 -2.00
C GLU A 208 -2.99 -34.35 -2.33
N ILE A 209 -3.69 -35.44 -2.59
CA ILE A 209 -5.15 -35.43 -2.77
C ILE A 209 -5.78 -36.25 -1.65
N MET A 210 -6.87 -35.71 -1.11
CA MET A 210 -7.74 -36.40 -0.17
C MET A 210 -9.01 -36.79 -0.92
N MET A 211 -9.24 -38.09 -1.07
CA MET A 211 -10.40 -38.62 -1.79
C MET A 211 -10.90 -39.88 -1.08
N ASN A 212 -12.19 -39.93 -0.74
CA ASN A 212 -12.81 -41.06 -0.04
C ASN A 212 -12.08 -41.43 1.27
N GLY A 213 -11.62 -40.43 2.02
CA GLY A 213 -10.86 -40.61 3.27
C GLY A 213 -9.44 -41.15 3.09
N LYS A 214 -8.97 -41.32 1.84
CA LYS A 214 -7.59 -41.74 1.55
C LYS A 214 -6.78 -40.56 1.06
N LYS A 215 -5.55 -40.47 1.58
CA LYS A 215 -4.56 -39.47 1.23
C LYS A 215 -3.53 -40.08 0.30
N GLU A 216 -3.32 -39.47 -0.87
CA GLU A 216 -2.34 -39.90 -1.86
C GLU A 216 -1.42 -38.75 -2.25
N ILE A 217 -0.11 -39.00 -2.31
CA ILE A 217 0.86 -38.00 -2.77
C ILE A 217 0.83 -37.97 -4.30
N LEU A 218 0.49 -36.82 -4.86
CA LEU A 218 0.44 -36.63 -6.30
C LEU A 218 1.74 -36.04 -6.87
N HIS A 219 2.39 -35.14 -6.13
CA HIS A 219 3.62 -34.50 -6.57
C HIS A 219 4.46 -33.98 -5.40
N SER A 220 5.78 -33.96 -5.56
CA SER A 220 6.74 -33.40 -4.59
C SER A 220 7.73 -32.45 -5.27
N ASN A 221 8.47 -31.65 -4.51
CA ASN A 221 9.54 -30.77 -5.02
C ASN A 221 9.09 -29.58 -5.90
N LEU A 222 7.89 -29.03 -5.67
CA LEU A 222 7.44 -27.80 -6.33
C LEU A 222 8.07 -26.58 -5.64
N LYS A 223 8.42 -25.53 -6.39
CA LYS A 223 9.20 -24.38 -5.89
C LYS A 223 8.34 -23.29 -5.25
N GLY A 224 7.00 -23.39 -5.35
CA GLY A 224 6.10 -22.40 -4.78
C GLY A 224 4.62 -22.80 -4.78
N ILE A 225 3.82 -22.07 -4.00
CA ILE A 225 2.37 -22.28 -3.90
C ILE A 225 1.64 -22.05 -5.24
N GLN A 226 2.06 -21.07 -6.04
CA GLN A 226 1.46 -20.82 -7.35
C GLN A 226 1.78 -21.95 -8.33
N GLU A 227 3.00 -22.47 -8.30
CA GLU A 227 3.41 -23.61 -9.11
C GLU A 227 2.62 -24.86 -8.70
N ALA A 228 2.44 -25.09 -7.40
CA ALA A 228 1.61 -26.18 -6.90
C ALA A 228 0.16 -26.09 -7.37
N ARG A 229 -0.46 -24.90 -7.30
CA ARG A 229 -1.84 -24.71 -7.81
C ARG A 229 -1.94 -24.82 -9.33
N SER A 230 -0.93 -24.35 -10.06
CA SER A 230 -0.88 -24.53 -11.53
C SER A 230 -0.76 -26.01 -11.90
N TRP A 231 0.04 -26.76 -11.14
CA TRP A 231 0.14 -28.20 -11.27
C TRP A 231 -1.20 -28.90 -10.97
N VAL A 232 -1.85 -28.54 -9.86
CA VAL A 232 -3.20 -29.05 -9.52
C VAL A 232 -4.21 -28.72 -10.61
N ALA A 233 -4.19 -27.50 -11.16
CA ALA A 233 -5.09 -27.11 -12.25
C ALA A 233 -4.89 -27.99 -13.48
N ASN A 234 -3.64 -28.24 -13.89
CA ASN A 234 -3.34 -29.14 -15.01
C ASN A 234 -3.75 -30.58 -14.71
N TYR A 235 -3.54 -31.06 -13.48
CA TYR A 235 -3.96 -32.38 -13.03
C TYR A 235 -5.49 -32.54 -13.09
N VAL A 236 -6.24 -31.60 -12.53
CA VAL A 236 -7.71 -31.61 -12.59
C VAL A 236 -8.19 -31.52 -14.04
N HIS A 237 -7.61 -30.66 -14.87
CA HIS A 237 -8.00 -30.54 -16.27
C HIS A 237 -7.82 -31.85 -17.05
N THR A 238 -6.70 -32.55 -16.83
CA THR A 238 -6.39 -33.81 -17.53
C THR A 238 -7.13 -35.01 -16.95
N GLN A 239 -7.34 -35.07 -15.64
CA GLN A 239 -7.91 -36.23 -14.93
C GLN A 239 -9.35 -36.03 -14.45
N HIS A 240 -10.04 -34.95 -14.85
CA HIS A 240 -11.39 -34.60 -14.35
C HIS A 240 -12.40 -35.75 -14.37
N LYS A 241 -12.30 -36.67 -15.34
CA LYS A 241 -13.20 -37.84 -15.42
C LYS A 241 -13.04 -38.85 -14.28
N GLN A 242 -11.90 -38.85 -13.61
CA GLN A 242 -11.57 -39.76 -12.50
C GLN A 242 -11.77 -39.09 -11.13
N LEU A 243 -12.00 -37.78 -11.12
CA LEU A 243 -12.13 -37.00 -9.89
C LEU A 243 -13.62 -36.79 -9.58
N PRO A 244 -14.05 -36.96 -8.32
CA PRO A 244 -15.41 -36.64 -7.89
C PRO A 244 -15.56 -35.13 -7.69
N ILE A 245 -15.23 -34.34 -8.71
CA ILE A 245 -15.32 -32.88 -8.77
C ILE A 245 -16.23 -32.54 -9.94
N LEU A 246 -17.20 -31.64 -9.74
CA LEU A 246 -18.05 -31.16 -10.82
C LEU A 246 -17.22 -30.32 -11.80
N PHE A 247 -17.02 -30.83 -13.03
CA PHE A 247 -16.21 -30.15 -14.04
C PHE A 247 -17.05 -29.21 -14.89
N GLU A 248 -16.88 -27.89 -14.69
CA GLU A 248 -17.56 -26.81 -15.41
C GLU A 248 -16.56 -25.98 -16.25
N GLY A 249 -15.58 -26.66 -16.86
CA GLY A 249 -14.52 -26.00 -17.62
C GLY A 249 -13.71 -25.04 -16.74
N MET A 250 -13.46 -23.81 -17.21
CA MET A 250 -12.66 -22.82 -16.49
C MET A 250 -13.28 -22.33 -15.18
N ASN A 251 -14.60 -22.53 -15.00
CA ASN A 251 -15.30 -22.15 -13.78
C ASN A 251 -15.26 -23.23 -12.69
N THR A 252 -14.77 -24.43 -12.99
CA THR A 252 -14.62 -25.53 -12.03
C THR A 252 -13.95 -25.05 -10.74
N GLU A 253 -14.63 -25.24 -9.61
CA GLU A 253 -14.12 -24.87 -8.29
C GLU A 253 -13.23 -25.97 -7.74
N ILE A 254 -12.06 -25.58 -7.24
CA ILE A 254 -11.04 -26.47 -6.67
C ILE A 254 -10.75 -25.98 -5.25
N SER A 255 -10.75 -26.93 -4.31
CA SER A 255 -10.47 -26.68 -2.90
C SER A 255 -9.07 -27.18 -2.55
N ASP A 256 -8.29 -26.36 -1.85
CA ASP A 256 -7.04 -26.76 -1.22
C ASP A 256 -6.98 -26.41 0.27
N TYR A 257 -6.29 -27.26 1.01
CA TYR A 257 -5.87 -27.02 2.38
C TYR A 257 -4.36 -26.79 2.40
N CYS A 258 -3.96 -25.54 2.66
CA CYS A 258 -2.56 -25.13 2.76
C CYS A 258 -1.99 -25.43 4.15
N VAL A 259 -1.01 -26.32 4.22
CA VAL A 259 -0.32 -26.69 5.45
C VAL A 259 1.06 -26.05 5.50
N VAL A 260 1.35 -25.33 6.59
CA VAL A 260 2.67 -24.72 6.82
C VAL A 260 3.49 -25.59 7.79
N PRO A 261 4.54 -26.29 7.32
CA PRO A 261 5.32 -27.17 8.16
C PRO A 261 5.93 -26.46 9.38
N GLY A 262 5.88 -27.12 10.54
CA GLY A 262 6.47 -26.61 11.77
C GLY A 262 5.70 -25.44 12.41
N ARG A 263 4.44 -25.20 12.02
CA ARG A 263 3.54 -24.23 12.65
C ARG A 263 2.30 -24.92 13.22
N ALA A 264 1.68 -24.28 14.21
CA ALA A 264 0.41 -24.73 14.76
C ALA A 264 -0.69 -24.73 13.68
N GLU A 265 -1.59 -25.71 13.76
CA GLU A 265 -2.66 -25.96 12.79
C GLU A 265 -3.56 -24.75 12.52
N LYS A 266 -3.76 -23.87 13.51
CA LYS A 266 -4.45 -22.58 13.36
C LYS A 266 -3.89 -21.65 12.27
N ASN A 267 -2.68 -21.93 11.78
CA ASN A 267 -2.03 -21.17 10.70
C ASN A 267 -2.23 -21.81 9.32
N ASN A 268 -2.83 -22.99 9.25
CA ASN A 268 -3.24 -23.62 8.01
C ASN A 268 -4.50 -22.93 7.49
N GLN A 269 -4.72 -23.02 6.18
CA GLN A 269 -5.80 -22.27 5.53
C GLN A 269 -6.50 -23.11 4.48
N TRP A 270 -7.82 -23.14 4.55
CA TRP A 270 -8.69 -23.57 3.46
C TRP A 270 -8.78 -22.47 2.41
N ASN A 271 -8.64 -22.85 1.15
CA ASN A 271 -8.84 -21.95 0.01
C ASN A 271 -9.67 -22.66 -1.05
N GLN A 272 -10.52 -21.90 -1.71
CA GLN A 272 -11.23 -22.32 -2.91
C GLN A 272 -10.90 -21.36 -4.05
N TRP A 273 -10.69 -21.89 -5.24
CA TRP A 273 -10.34 -21.12 -6.43
C TRP A 273 -10.90 -21.77 -7.69
N ARG A 274 -10.96 -21.01 -8.80
CA ARG A 274 -11.46 -21.51 -10.09
C ARG A 274 -10.31 -22.03 -10.95
N LEU A 275 -10.52 -23.13 -11.66
CA LEU A 275 -9.56 -23.77 -12.56
C LEU A 275 -8.90 -22.75 -13.51
N GLY A 276 -9.69 -21.86 -14.12
CA GLY A 276 -9.22 -20.80 -15.01
C GLY A 276 -8.25 -19.80 -14.38
N GLY A 277 -8.16 -19.75 -13.05
CA GLY A 277 -7.23 -18.88 -12.35
C GLY A 277 -5.77 -19.36 -12.37
N PHE A 278 -5.53 -20.63 -12.67
CA PHE A 278 -4.20 -21.26 -12.55
C PHE A 278 -3.85 -22.21 -13.69
N ILE A 279 -4.78 -22.50 -14.61
CA ILE A 279 -4.48 -23.30 -15.80
C ILE A 279 -3.72 -22.43 -16.81
N ASN A 280 -2.52 -22.88 -17.20
CA ASN A 280 -1.76 -22.28 -18.30
C ASN A 280 -2.05 -23.09 -19.56
N ILE A 281 -2.91 -22.56 -20.42
CA ILE A 281 -3.19 -23.10 -21.76
C ILE A 281 -2.25 -22.45 -22.75
#